data_AF-A4I5M4-F1
#
_entry.id   AF-A4I5M4-F1
#
_cell.length_a   1.000
_cell.length_b   1.000
_cell.length_c   1.000
_cell.angle_alpha   90.00
_cell.angle_beta   90.00
_cell.angle_gamma   90.00
#
_symmetry.space_group_name_H-M   'P 1'
#
loop_
_entity.id
_entity.type
_entity.pdbx_description
1 polymer ?
#
loop_
_entity_poly.entity_id
_entity_poly.type
_entity_poly.pdbx_seq_one_letter_code
_entity_poly.pdbx_strand_id
1 'polypeptide(L)'
;MAEGLKESCKKILQRLQQQDVAEFGCILCSQHVRGQDALMQHLIAEHQVHCLHFDNVVDLPRLLEHLSTLLHSHVTSPAQWVCPVCGEGTASDSAETLVRHMRLAGHQHWNPHTIPSMAPWCLTGISAPTGPGNKALAATAMPATCAPSSPAPQGLGRGDADEEVTDSEWNDMEDEEVDEDEDWNLECVCLYCDYSGEDVLQHLRTHHNFDFRASVLRRPDLHDEYDLIRVVNMVRRAVCSDRCPYGDECDVDGKQNNRAALEAHLALQKEHRLPRRVSSSDADLIPVLPGDAFISMLVTSGEGFLQAEEEDPDFPMVPTVQELAAAASRAPHTTKSLSST
;
A
#
# COMPACT_ATOMS: atom_id res chain seq x y z
N MET A 1 8.68 -22.83 -16.25
CA MET A 1 9.08 -21.81 -15.25
C MET A 1 7.89 -20.97 -14.75
N ALA A 2 6.64 -21.48 -14.73
CA ALA A 2 5.46 -20.62 -14.52
C ALA A 2 4.70 -20.85 -13.19
N GLU A 3 4.69 -22.05 -12.61
CA GLU A 3 3.81 -22.33 -11.46
C GLU A 3 4.27 -21.70 -10.14
N GLY A 4 5.57 -21.80 -9.81
CA GLY A 4 6.10 -21.25 -8.55
C GLY A 4 6.04 -19.73 -8.47
N LEU A 5 6.29 -19.04 -9.58
CA LEU A 5 6.16 -17.58 -9.66
C LEU A 5 4.70 -17.16 -9.57
N LYS A 6 3.79 -17.84 -10.30
CA LYS A 6 2.34 -17.56 -10.24
C LYS A 6 1.81 -17.69 -8.82
N GLU A 7 2.19 -18.75 -8.10
CA GLU A 7 1.79 -18.95 -6.70
C GLU A 7 2.37 -17.88 -5.77
N SER A 8 3.60 -17.44 -6.02
CA SER A 8 4.25 -16.37 -5.24
C SER A 8 3.57 -15.02 -5.47
N CYS A 9 3.28 -14.67 -6.72
CA CYS A 9 2.53 -13.46 -7.06
C CYS A 9 1.11 -13.51 -6.46
N LYS A 10 0.43 -14.65 -6.50
CA LYS A 10 -0.88 -14.82 -5.85
C LYS A 10 -0.83 -14.55 -4.35
N LYS A 11 0.19 -15.05 -3.64
CA LYS A 11 0.36 -14.79 -2.19
C LYS A 11 0.63 -13.32 -1.90
N ILE A 12 1.42 -12.65 -2.73
CA ILE A 12 1.68 -11.22 -2.60
C ILE A 12 0.40 -10.44 -2.84
N LEU A 13 -0.30 -10.70 -3.95
CA LEU A 13 -1.59 -10.07 -4.25
C LEU A 13 -2.60 -10.31 -3.14
N GLN A 14 -2.71 -11.53 -2.64
CA GLN A 14 -3.60 -11.85 -1.52
C GLN A 14 -3.23 -11.05 -0.27
N ARG A 15 -1.94 -10.90 0.06
CA ARG A 15 -1.51 -10.06 1.20
C ARG A 15 -1.81 -8.58 0.97
N LEU A 16 -1.63 -8.09 -0.26
CA LEU A 16 -1.92 -6.70 -0.62
C LEU A 16 -3.42 -6.40 -0.68
N GLN A 17 -4.24 -7.40 -1.02
CA GLN A 17 -5.70 -7.34 -1.08
C GLN A 17 -6.36 -7.61 0.28
N GLN A 18 -5.68 -8.30 1.20
CA GLN A 18 -6.19 -8.56 2.54
C GLN A 18 -6.44 -7.24 3.27
N GLN A 19 -7.72 -6.99 3.53
CA GLN A 19 -8.26 -5.73 4.04
C GLN A 19 -7.95 -5.49 5.53
N ASP A 20 -7.71 -6.57 6.29
CA ASP A 20 -7.20 -6.47 7.65
C ASP A 20 -5.76 -5.97 7.57
N VAL A 21 -5.58 -4.67 7.79
CA VAL A 21 -4.26 -4.05 7.82
C VAL A 21 -3.49 -4.65 9.01
N ALA A 22 -2.71 -5.69 8.72
CA ALA A 22 -1.98 -6.46 9.71
C ALA A 22 -1.09 -5.54 10.56
N GLU A 23 -1.12 -5.72 11.88
CA GLU A 23 -0.17 -5.07 12.78
C GLU A 23 1.17 -5.81 12.72
N PHE A 24 2.23 -5.07 12.42
CA PHE A 24 3.60 -5.59 12.42
C PHE A 24 4.39 -4.95 13.56
N GLY A 25 5.14 -5.76 14.30
CA GLY A 25 6.11 -5.27 15.26
C GLY A 25 7.45 -4.96 14.58
N CYS A 26 8.01 -3.77 14.83
CA CYS A 26 9.37 -3.46 14.41
C CYS A 26 10.37 -4.40 15.07
N ILE A 27 11.20 -5.06 14.26
CA ILE A 27 12.23 -6.00 14.71
C ILE A 27 13.40 -5.35 15.46
N LEU A 28 13.51 -4.01 15.48
CA LEU A 28 14.58 -3.28 16.18
C LEU A 28 14.12 -2.63 17.49
N CYS A 29 12.87 -2.13 17.55
CA CYS A 29 12.37 -1.40 18.73
C CYS A 29 11.05 -1.94 19.30
N SER A 30 10.47 -2.97 18.69
CA SER A 30 9.19 -3.59 19.07
C SER A 30 7.96 -2.66 19.02
N GLN A 31 8.09 -1.46 18.45
CA GLN A 31 6.94 -0.60 18.17
C GLN A 31 6.04 -1.27 17.12
N HIS A 32 4.74 -1.32 17.39
CA HIS A 32 3.77 -1.89 16.46
C HIS A 32 3.28 -0.81 15.50
N VAL A 33 3.13 -1.19 14.24
CA VAL A 33 2.65 -0.32 13.16
C VAL A 33 1.65 -1.09 12.31
N ARG A 34 0.64 -0.40 11.80
CA ARG A 34 -0.45 -1.00 11.04
C ARG A 34 -0.09 -0.94 9.55
N GLY A 35 0.17 -2.09 8.95
CA GLY A 35 0.45 -2.24 7.53
C GLY A 35 1.93 -2.32 7.18
N GLN A 36 2.22 -3.00 6.08
CA GLN A 36 3.58 -3.28 5.62
C GLN A 36 4.34 -1.99 5.23
N ASP A 37 3.65 -1.00 4.63
CA ASP A 37 4.27 0.26 4.20
C ASP A 37 4.62 1.15 5.39
N ALA A 38 3.77 1.17 6.42
CA ALA A 38 4.05 1.85 7.68
C ALA A 38 5.28 1.25 8.37
N LEU A 39 5.46 -0.08 8.31
CA LEU A 39 6.66 -0.75 8.80
C LEU A 39 7.91 -0.38 8.01
N MET A 40 7.84 -0.34 6.68
CA MET A 40 8.96 0.11 5.86
C MET A 40 9.34 1.56 6.18
N GLN A 41 8.35 2.45 6.26
CA GLN A 41 8.57 3.85 6.59
C GLN A 41 9.18 4.01 7.98
N HIS A 42 8.70 3.26 8.97
CA HIS A 42 9.24 3.25 10.32
C HIS A 42 10.71 2.78 10.35
N LEU A 43 11.06 1.70 9.62
CA LEU A 43 12.44 1.21 9.52
C LEU A 43 13.39 2.26 8.92
N ILE A 44 12.93 3.00 7.91
CA ILE A 44 13.71 4.06 7.27
C ILE A 44 13.83 5.28 8.21
N ALA A 45 12.71 5.76 8.75
CA ALA A 45 12.67 7.02 9.51
C ALA A 45 13.37 6.92 10.87
N GLU A 46 13.09 5.86 11.64
CA GLU A 46 13.59 5.71 13.01
C GLU A 46 14.96 5.03 13.06
N HIS A 47 15.21 4.07 12.16
CA HIS A 47 16.40 3.21 12.22
C HIS A 47 17.40 3.42 11.07
N GLN A 48 17.02 4.20 10.05
CA GLN A 48 17.80 4.37 8.81
C GLN A 48 18.12 3.04 8.12
N VAL A 49 17.19 2.09 8.18
CA VAL A 49 17.30 0.78 7.53
C VAL A 49 16.45 0.78 6.26
N HIS A 50 17.10 0.51 5.13
CA HIS A 50 16.48 0.39 3.81
C HIS A 50 16.36 -1.08 3.43
N CYS A 51 15.22 -1.69 3.74
CA CYS A 51 14.90 -3.06 3.33
C CYS A 51 14.49 -3.14 1.86
N LEU A 52 14.60 -4.34 1.28
CA LEU A 52 13.89 -4.71 0.05
C LEU A 52 12.39 -4.34 0.21
N HIS A 53 11.81 -3.78 -0.85
CA HIS A 53 10.38 -3.45 -0.87
C HIS A 53 9.55 -4.69 -0.53
N PHE A 54 8.60 -4.56 0.40
CA PHE A 54 7.84 -5.72 0.87
C PHE A 54 6.95 -6.32 -0.22
N ASP A 55 6.58 -5.59 -1.25
CA ASP A 55 5.93 -6.14 -2.46
C ASP A 55 6.76 -7.20 -3.18
N ASN A 56 8.08 -7.24 -2.97
CA ASN A 56 8.96 -8.27 -3.50
C ASN A 56 9.20 -9.43 -2.52
N VAL A 57 8.47 -9.46 -1.40
CA VAL A 57 8.55 -10.48 -0.36
C VAL A 57 7.28 -11.32 -0.41
N VAL A 58 7.40 -12.63 -0.59
CA VAL A 58 6.28 -13.58 -0.68
C VAL A 58 5.65 -13.82 0.69
N ASP A 59 6.47 -14.01 1.72
CA ASP A 59 6.02 -14.29 3.10
C ASP A 59 6.73 -13.33 4.07
N LEU A 60 6.12 -12.16 4.23
CA LEU A 60 6.64 -11.08 5.06
C LEU A 60 6.74 -11.45 6.55
N PRO A 61 5.73 -12.09 7.19
CA PRO A 61 5.85 -12.51 8.58
C PRO A 61 7.05 -13.43 8.84
N ARG A 62 7.28 -14.45 7.99
CA ARG A 62 8.44 -15.33 8.14
C ARG A 62 9.76 -14.62 7.87
N LEU A 63 9.80 -13.69 6.92
CA LEU A 63 11.00 -12.90 6.69
C LEU A 63 11.36 -12.06 7.93
N LEU A 64 10.38 -11.41 8.56
CA LEU A 64 10.59 -10.61 9.77
C LEU A 64 11.02 -11.49 10.96
N GLU A 65 10.41 -12.67 11.13
CA GLU A 65 10.84 -13.66 12.13
C GLU A 65 12.30 -14.07 11.90
N HIS A 66 12.67 -14.40 10.67
CA HIS A 66 14.05 -14.76 10.31
C HIS A 66 15.04 -13.62 10.60
N LEU A 67 14.74 -12.40 10.17
CA LEU A 67 15.57 -11.22 10.46
C LEU A 67 15.73 -10.99 11.97
N SER A 68 14.66 -11.19 12.75
CA SER A 68 14.71 -11.11 14.21
C SER A 68 15.70 -12.13 14.81
N THR A 69 15.76 -13.36 14.28
CA THR A 69 16.75 -14.36 14.72
C THR A 69 18.19 -13.98 14.37
N LEU A 70 18.42 -13.29 13.24
CA LEU A 70 19.75 -12.81 12.87
C LEU A 70 20.23 -11.66 13.75
N LEU A 71 19.30 -10.85 14.25
CA LEU A 71 19.59 -9.66 15.05
C LEU A 71 19.99 -9.99 16.49
N HIS A 72 19.63 -11.18 17.00
CA HIS A 72 19.88 -11.56 18.39
C HIS A 72 20.91 -12.69 18.50
N SER A 73 22.02 -12.44 19.20
CA SER A 73 22.92 -13.51 19.60
C SER A 73 22.28 -14.35 20.70
N HIS A 74 21.87 -15.58 20.35
CA HIS A 74 21.37 -16.55 21.32
C HIS A 74 22.47 -17.18 22.21
N VAL A 75 23.73 -16.76 22.04
CA VAL A 75 24.89 -17.35 22.75
C VAL A 75 25.12 -16.70 24.11
N THR A 76 24.68 -15.46 24.30
CA THR A 76 24.95 -14.67 25.51
C THR A 76 23.67 -14.27 26.22
N SER A 77 23.74 -14.10 27.55
CA SER A 77 22.65 -13.60 28.38
C SER A 77 23.13 -12.35 29.13
N PRO A 78 22.52 -11.17 28.93
CA PRO A 78 21.40 -10.89 28.03
C PRO A 78 21.77 -11.07 26.55
N ALA A 79 20.76 -11.33 25.70
CA ALA A 79 20.96 -11.45 24.26
C ALA A 79 21.55 -10.14 23.72
N GLN A 80 22.67 -10.25 23.01
CA GLN A 80 23.35 -9.11 22.42
C GLN A 80 22.90 -8.92 20.97
N TRP A 81 22.88 -7.67 20.51
CA TRP A 81 22.55 -7.36 19.12
C TRP A 81 23.69 -7.75 18.18
N VAL A 82 23.34 -8.36 17.05
CA VAL A 82 24.25 -8.79 15.99
C VAL A 82 23.85 -8.12 14.68
N CYS A 83 24.83 -7.65 13.91
CA CYS A 83 24.55 -7.10 12.59
C CYS A 83 24.18 -8.23 11.62
N PRO A 84 23.02 -8.17 10.94
CA PRO A 84 22.60 -9.24 10.03
C PRO A 84 23.42 -9.26 8.72
N VAL A 85 24.15 -8.18 8.41
CA VAL A 85 24.97 -8.06 7.19
C VAL A 85 26.37 -8.65 7.38
N CYS A 86 27.09 -8.27 8.44
CA CYS A 86 28.45 -8.74 8.69
C CYS A 86 28.58 -9.83 9.76
N GLY A 87 27.52 -10.06 10.56
CA GLY A 87 27.54 -11.01 11.68
C GLY A 87 28.30 -10.53 12.92
N GLU A 88 28.79 -9.28 12.95
CA GLU A 88 29.48 -8.73 14.11
C GLU A 88 28.51 -8.48 15.28
N GLY A 89 28.84 -9.01 16.45
CA GLY A 89 28.15 -8.72 17.70
C GLY A 89 28.53 -7.35 18.25
N THR A 90 27.54 -6.56 18.66
CA THR A 90 27.75 -5.20 19.19
C THR A 90 28.22 -5.18 20.65
N ALA A 91 28.28 -6.34 21.30
CA ALA A 91 28.55 -6.49 22.74
C ALA A 91 27.62 -5.64 23.64
N SER A 92 26.42 -5.31 23.14
CA SER A 92 25.42 -4.48 23.81
C SER A 92 24.03 -5.09 23.59
N ASP A 93 23.17 -4.92 24.59
CA ASP A 93 21.74 -5.20 24.57
C ASP A 93 20.91 -4.01 24.04
N SER A 94 21.56 -2.88 23.70
CA SER A 94 20.91 -1.71 23.14
C SER A 94 20.86 -1.74 21.61
N ALA A 95 19.64 -1.63 21.06
CA ALA A 95 19.38 -1.51 19.63
C ALA A 95 20.09 -0.28 19.02
N GLU A 96 20.26 0.81 19.80
CA GLU A 96 20.95 2.02 19.35
C GLU A 96 22.43 1.75 19.02
N THR A 97 23.07 0.84 19.76
CA THR A 97 24.46 0.43 19.48
C THR A 97 24.56 -0.27 18.13
N LEU A 98 23.57 -1.11 17.80
CA LEU A 98 23.49 -1.77 16.50
C LEU A 98 23.23 -0.77 15.37
N VAL A 99 22.25 0.12 15.53
CA VAL A 99 21.94 1.17 14.55
C VAL A 99 23.18 2.03 14.26
N ARG A 100 23.94 2.39 15.32
CA ARG A 100 25.21 3.11 15.16
C ARG A 100 26.26 2.31 14.40
N HIS A 101 26.42 1.01 14.70
CA HIS A 101 27.31 0.13 13.93
C HIS A 101 26.93 0.12 12.45
N MET A 102 25.64 -0.10 12.14
CA MET A 102 25.16 -0.19 10.76
C MET A 102 25.38 1.12 9.99
N ARG A 103 25.20 2.27 10.66
CA ARG A 103 25.50 3.58 10.07
C ARG A 103 26.99 3.76 9.75
N LEU A 104 27.88 3.39 10.67
CA LEU A 104 29.33 3.55 10.49
C LEU A 104 29.92 2.59 9.45
N ALA A 105 29.38 1.37 9.37
CA ALA A 105 29.83 0.33 8.44
C ALA A 105 29.11 0.35 7.08
N GLY A 106 28.05 1.16 6.91
CA GLY A 106 27.25 1.19 5.69
C GLY A 106 26.31 -0.01 5.53
N HIS A 107 25.99 -0.73 6.61
CA HIS A 107 25.14 -1.94 6.64
C HIS A 107 23.64 -1.63 6.77
N GLN A 108 23.20 -0.49 6.23
CA GLN A 108 21.81 -0.02 6.31
C GLN A 108 20.89 -0.63 5.24
N HIS A 109 21.46 -1.18 4.16
CA HIS A 109 20.69 -1.71 3.02
C HIS A 109 20.51 -3.22 3.15
N TRP A 110 19.28 -3.67 3.37
CA TRP A 110 18.96 -5.07 3.64
C TRP A 110 18.21 -5.70 2.46
N ASN A 111 18.87 -6.60 1.75
CA ASN A 111 18.32 -7.32 0.61
C ASN A 111 19.06 -8.66 0.44
N PRO A 112 18.61 -9.56 -0.45
CA PRO A 112 19.27 -10.86 -0.66
C PRO A 112 20.74 -10.79 -1.10
N HIS A 113 21.25 -9.66 -1.57
CA HIS A 113 22.69 -9.51 -1.89
C HIS A 113 23.52 -9.20 -0.64
N THR A 114 22.98 -8.42 0.30
CA THR A 114 23.65 -8.03 1.55
C THR A 114 23.39 -9.01 2.69
N ILE A 115 22.25 -9.71 2.68
CA ILE A 115 21.86 -10.74 3.63
C ILE A 115 21.32 -11.94 2.84
N PRO A 116 22.20 -12.84 2.35
CA PRO A 116 21.81 -13.95 1.44
C PRO A 116 20.73 -14.88 1.99
N SER A 117 20.66 -15.02 3.31
CA SER A 117 19.66 -15.86 3.96
C SER A 117 18.22 -15.36 3.78
N MET A 118 17.98 -14.10 3.37
CA MET A 118 16.65 -13.56 3.06
C MET A 118 16.03 -14.12 1.77
N ALA A 119 16.84 -14.66 0.86
CA ALA A 119 16.42 -15.07 -0.49
C ALA A 119 15.18 -16.01 -0.53
N PRO A 120 15.01 -17.00 0.37
CA PRO A 120 13.88 -17.93 0.32
C PRO A 120 12.50 -17.29 0.42
N TRP A 121 12.40 -16.07 0.97
CA TRP A 121 11.14 -15.35 1.13
C TRP A 121 10.95 -14.24 0.09
N CYS A 122 11.92 -14.00 -0.79
CA CYS A 122 11.89 -12.93 -1.79
C CYS A 122 11.57 -13.51 -3.17
N LEU A 123 10.87 -12.74 -4.01
CA LEU A 123 10.58 -13.13 -5.40
C LEU A 123 11.85 -13.46 -6.20
N THR A 124 12.95 -12.73 -5.95
CA THR A 124 14.23 -12.91 -6.63
C THR A 124 14.93 -14.24 -6.31
N GLY A 125 14.52 -14.95 -5.25
CA GLY A 125 15.09 -16.24 -4.85
C GLY A 125 14.49 -17.46 -5.56
N ILE A 126 13.36 -17.29 -6.25
CA ILE A 126 12.54 -18.41 -6.75
C ILE A 126 12.95 -18.82 -8.18
N SER A 127 13.79 -18.04 -8.85
CA SER A 127 14.20 -18.26 -10.24
C SER A 127 15.45 -19.13 -10.43
N ALA A 128 15.92 -19.89 -9.43
CA ALA A 128 16.98 -20.88 -9.65
C ALA A 128 16.37 -22.26 -10.00
N PRO A 129 16.44 -22.75 -11.25
CA PRO A 129 16.06 -24.10 -11.58
C PRO A 129 17.09 -25.04 -10.95
N THR A 130 16.64 -25.94 -10.07
CA THR A 130 17.45 -27.06 -9.60
C THR A 130 17.73 -28.02 -10.77
N GLY A 131 18.74 -27.69 -11.57
CA GLY A 131 19.41 -28.62 -12.49
C GLY A 131 20.54 -29.35 -11.79
N PRO A 132 20.81 -30.63 -12.11
CA PRO A 132 21.87 -31.38 -11.46
C PRO A 132 23.23 -30.97 -12.02
N GLY A 133 24.11 -30.45 -11.17
CA GLY A 133 25.54 -30.39 -11.44
C GLY A 133 26.10 -28.99 -11.71
N ASN A 134 26.76 -28.42 -10.71
CA ASN A 134 28.22 -28.29 -10.76
C ASN A 134 28.76 -27.95 -9.37
N LYS A 135 29.44 -28.92 -8.78
CA LYS A 135 30.31 -28.75 -7.62
C LYS A 135 31.51 -27.91 -8.05
N ALA A 136 31.50 -26.59 -7.82
CA ALA A 136 32.71 -25.77 -7.66
C ALA A 136 32.35 -24.29 -7.49
N LEU A 137 32.14 -23.85 -6.25
CA LEU A 137 32.73 -22.60 -5.74
C LEU A 137 32.60 -22.60 -4.22
N ALA A 138 33.35 -23.50 -3.59
CA ALA A 138 33.65 -23.42 -2.19
C ALA A 138 34.78 -22.40 -1.98
N ALA A 139 34.60 -21.55 -0.98
CA ALA A 139 35.64 -20.90 -0.18
C ALA A 139 36.63 -19.99 -0.92
N THR A 140 36.50 -18.68 -0.70
CA THR A 140 37.57 -17.91 -0.04
C THR A 140 36.94 -16.63 0.55
N ALA A 141 36.64 -16.69 1.85
CA ALA A 141 36.46 -15.51 2.68
C ALA A 141 37.86 -14.96 3.00
N MET A 142 38.10 -13.69 2.70
CA MET A 142 39.25 -12.92 3.19
C MET A 142 38.74 -11.56 3.69
N PRO A 143 39.32 -11.02 4.78
CA PRO A 143 38.73 -9.90 5.52
C PRO A 143 39.13 -8.55 4.89
N ALA A 144 38.16 -7.66 4.68
CA ALA A 144 38.42 -6.30 4.22
C ALA A 144 38.55 -5.36 5.42
N THR A 145 39.78 -4.91 5.66
CA THR A 145 40.12 -3.83 6.59
C THR A 145 39.90 -2.48 5.90
N CYS A 146 39.23 -1.55 6.56
CA CYS A 146 38.97 -0.20 6.09
C CYS A 146 40.24 0.68 6.09
N ALA A 147 40.48 1.44 5.01
CA ALA A 147 40.91 2.84 5.08
C ALA A 147 40.80 3.52 3.68
N PRO A 148 40.46 4.82 3.61
CA PRO A 148 39.97 5.48 2.39
C PRO A 148 41.04 6.32 1.69
N SER A 149 40.87 6.60 0.38
CA SER A 149 41.27 7.84 -0.31
C SER A 149 40.88 7.78 -1.81
N SER A 150 40.08 8.74 -2.26
CA SER A 150 39.75 9.10 -3.66
C SER A 150 40.99 9.55 -4.48
N PRO A 151 40.93 9.97 -5.77
CA PRO A 151 39.79 10.12 -6.70
C PRO A 151 40.02 9.55 -8.14
N ALA A 152 38.97 9.57 -8.96
CA ALA A 152 38.93 9.30 -10.41
C ALA A 152 39.68 10.38 -11.26
N PRO A 153 39.64 10.46 -12.62
CA PRO A 153 39.04 9.60 -13.67
C PRO A 153 39.93 9.43 -14.96
N GLN A 154 39.31 8.92 -16.05
CA GLN A 154 39.63 9.09 -17.49
C GLN A 154 40.37 7.96 -18.22
N GLY A 155 39.79 7.53 -19.36
CA GLY A 155 40.57 7.12 -20.53
C GLY A 155 40.18 5.83 -21.27
N LEU A 156 39.21 5.95 -22.20
CA LEU A 156 39.28 5.52 -23.62
C LEU A 156 39.53 4.04 -24.03
N GLY A 157 38.67 3.54 -24.92
CA GLY A 157 38.99 2.49 -25.92
C GLY A 157 37.90 1.40 -26.02
N ARG A 158 36.81 1.59 -26.76
CA ARG A 158 36.61 1.31 -28.21
C ARG A 158 36.72 -0.19 -28.55
N GLY A 159 35.57 -0.81 -28.82
CA GLY A 159 35.43 -2.17 -29.37
C GLY A 159 34.01 -2.34 -29.90
N ASP A 160 33.91 -2.42 -31.22
CA ASP A 160 32.75 -2.37 -32.11
C ASP A 160 32.24 -3.79 -32.39
N ALA A 161 30.93 -4.02 -32.31
CA ALA A 161 30.24 -5.20 -32.86
C ALA A 161 28.73 -4.95 -32.88
N ASP A 162 28.26 -4.41 -34.00
CA ASP A 162 26.86 -4.35 -34.41
C ASP A 162 26.25 -5.76 -34.46
N GLU A 163 25.21 -6.01 -33.66
CA GLU A 163 24.21 -7.05 -33.95
C GLU A 163 22.83 -6.39 -34.00
N GLU A 164 22.33 -6.22 -35.22
CA GLU A 164 20.95 -5.87 -35.55
C GLU A 164 20.02 -6.97 -35.03
N VAL A 165 19.43 -6.77 -33.84
CA VAL A 165 18.32 -7.59 -33.37
C VAL A 165 17.04 -6.98 -33.91
N THR A 166 16.42 -7.69 -34.84
CA THR A 166 15.19 -7.34 -35.53
C THR A 166 14.00 -7.28 -34.57
N ASP A 167 13.29 -6.14 -34.53
CA ASP A 167 12.07 -5.86 -33.75
C ASP A 167 10.81 -6.67 -34.19
N SER A 168 10.99 -7.87 -34.74
CA SER A 168 9.91 -8.63 -35.39
C SER A 168 9.28 -9.72 -34.50
N GLU A 169 9.67 -9.84 -33.22
CA GLU A 169 9.34 -11.00 -32.37
C GLU A 169 8.21 -10.74 -31.34
N TRP A 170 7.55 -9.59 -31.39
CA TRP A 170 6.47 -9.21 -30.45
C TRP A 170 5.05 -9.28 -31.02
N ASN A 171 4.88 -9.77 -32.26
CA ASN A 171 3.59 -9.72 -32.97
C ASN A 171 2.76 -11.02 -32.95
N ASP A 172 3.20 -12.07 -32.23
CA ASP A 172 2.54 -13.39 -32.21
C ASP A 172 2.06 -13.81 -30.79
N MET A 173 1.60 -12.86 -29.96
CA MET A 173 0.75 -13.22 -28.82
C MET A 173 -0.70 -13.25 -29.29
N GLU A 174 -1.17 -14.45 -29.61
CA GLU A 174 -2.58 -14.75 -29.85
C GLU A 174 -3.42 -14.22 -28.66
N ASP A 175 -4.34 -13.29 -28.95
CA ASP A 175 -5.39 -12.83 -28.05
C ASP A 175 -6.23 -14.05 -27.62
N GLU A 176 -5.89 -14.65 -26.49
CA GLU A 176 -6.83 -15.48 -25.74
C GLU A 176 -7.96 -14.56 -25.28
N GLU A 177 -9.17 -14.76 -25.83
CA GLU A 177 -10.40 -14.10 -25.37
C GLU A 177 -10.57 -14.39 -23.87
N VAL A 178 -10.10 -13.46 -23.03
CA VAL A 178 -10.36 -13.47 -21.60
C VAL A 178 -11.82 -13.04 -21.45
N ASP A 179 -12.67 -13.92 -20.92
CA ASP A 179 -14.08 -13.64 -20.63
C ASP A 179 -14.24 -12.24 -19.99
N GLU A 180 -14.67 -11.25 -20.78
CA GLU A 180 -14.71 -9.82 -20.42
C GLU A 180 -15.75 -9.53 -19.31
N ASP A 181 -16.54 -10.52 -18.93
CA ASP A 181 -17.76 -10.36 -18.13
C ASP A 181 -17.65 -10.84 -16.66
N GLU A 182 -16.54 -11.48 -16.22
CA GLU A 182 -16.54 -12.22 -14.95
C GLU A 182 -15.85 -11.59 -13.72
N ASP A 183 -15.05 -10.50 -13.82
CA ASP A 183 -14.20 -10.11 -12.66
C ASP A 183 -14.04 -8.60 -12.39
N TRP A 184 -14.86 -7.74 -12.99
CA TRP A 184 -14.82 -6.29 -12.69
C TRP A 184 -15.68 -5.86 -11.51
N ASN A 185 -16.40 -6.79 -10.89
CA ASN A 185 -17.27 -6.51 -9.76
C ASN A 185 -16.47 -6.48 -8.44
N LEU A 186 -15.37 -5.72 -8.44
CA LEU A 186 -14.53 -5.56 -7.25
C LEU A 186 -15.28 -4.74 -6.20
N GLU A 187 -15.42 -5.32 -5.01
CA GLU A 187 -16.03 -4.65 -3.87
C GLU A 187 -15.22 -3.40 -3.48
N CYS A 188 -15.89 -2.27 -3.33
CA CYS A 188 -15.25 -1.05 -2.86
C CYS A 188 -14.94 -1.14 -1.36
N VAL A 189 -13.68 -0.89 -0.98
CA VAL A 189 -13.26 -0.85 0.42
C VAL A 189 -13.51 0.53 1.03
N CYS A 190 -14.14 0.56 2.20
CA CYS A 190 -14.40 1.78 2.97
C CYS A 190 -13.12 2.58 3.25
N LEU A 191 -13.26 3.89 3.42
CA LEU A 191 -12.14 4.78 3.72
C LEU A 191 -11.72 4.75 5.20
N TYR A 192 -12.57 4.26 6.12
CA TYR A 192 -12.37 4.43 7.57
C TYR A 192 -12.45 3.13 8.39
N CYS A 193 -12.92 2.03 7.81
CA CYS A 193 -13.07 0.75 8.47
C CYS A 193 -12.88 -0.39 7.46
N ASP A 194 -12.98 -1.63 7.94
CA ASP A 194 -12.69 -2.83 7.16
C ASP A 194 -13.90 -3.34 6.36
N TYR A 195 -14.94 -2.52 6.19
CA TYR A 195 -16.10 -2.87 5.35
C TYR A 195 -15.74 -2.83 3.86
N SER A 196 -16.14 -3.86 3.11
CA SER A 196 -16.15 -3.91 1.66
C SER A 196 -17.54 -4.25 1.12
N GLY A 197 -17.89 -3.62 0.00
CA GLY A 197 -19.14 -3.87 -0.70
C GLY A 197 -19.41 -2.86 -1.81
N GLU A 198 -20.42 -3.11 -2.62
CA GLU A 198 -20.84 -2.22 -3.71
C GLU A 198 -21.48 -0.92 -3.18
N ASP A 199 -22.12 -0.95 -2.01
CA ASP A 199 -22.81 0.18 -1.40
C ASP A 199 -21.93 1.03 -0.46
N VAL A 200 -20.62 1.08 -0.73
CA VAL A 200 -19.62 1.80 0.09
C VAL A 200 -19.99 3.25 0.39
N LEU A 201 -20.60 3.99 -0.55
CA LEU A 201 -21.03 5.37 -0.34
C LEU A 201 -22.19 5.45 0.66
N GLN A 202 -23.10 4.47 0.63
CA GLN A 202 -24.18 4.35 1.62
C GLN A 202 -23.65 3.91 2.99
N HIS A 203 -22.64 3.03 3.02
CA HIS A 203 -21.92 2.67 4.24
C HIS A 203 -21.26 3.90 4.88
N LEU A 204 -20.55 4.74 4.12
CA LEU A 204 -19.95 5.99 4.62
C LEU A 204 -20.99 6.92 5.26
N ARG A 205 -22.17 7.03 4.65
CA ARG A 205 -23.27 7.86 5.16
C ARG A 205 -23.87 7.32 6.45
N THR A 206 -24.12 6.01 6.53
CA THR A 206 -24.85 5.41 7.65
C THR A 206 -23.95 5.09 8.84
N HIS A 207 -22.78 4.52 8.58
CA HIS A 207 -21.85 4.07 9.62
C HIS A 207 -20.88 5.15 10.06
N HIS A 208 -20.37 5.95 9.12
CA HIS A 208 -19.39 7.02 9.41
C HIS A 208 -19.99 8.43 9.49
N ASN A 209 -21.32 8.57 9.28
CA ASN A 209 -22.03 9.84 9.24
C ASN A 209 -21.35 10.86 8.31
N PHE A 210 -20.87 10.36 7.17
CA PHE A 210 -20.03 11.10 6.23
C PHE A 210 -20.54 10.89 4.81
N ASP A 211 -21.01 11.97 4.21
CA ASP A 211 -21.41 12.00 2.81
C ASP A 211 -20.23 12.45 1.95
N PHE A 212 -19.48 11.49 1.39
CA PHE A 212 -18.29 11.77 0.60
C PHE A 212 -18.61 12.68 -0.60
N ARG A 213 -19.65 12.35 -1.37
CA ARG A 213 -20.08 13.15 -2.54
C ARG A 213 -20.40 14.59 -2.15
N ALA A 214 -21.25 14.80 -1.14
CA ALA A 214 -21.58 16.15 -0.69
C ALA A 214 -20.38 16.91 -0.10
N SER A 215 -19.37 16.20 0.41
CA SER A 215 -18.17 16.82 0.99
C SER A 215 -17.18 17.24 -0.09
N VAL A 216 -16.98 16.43 -1.13
CA VAL A 216 -16.11 16.81 -2.26
C VAL A 216 -16.72 17.93 -3.11
N LEU A 217 -18.03 17.91 -3.36
CA LEU A 217 -18.72 18.97 -4.13
C LEU A 217 -18.67 20.35 -3.46
N ARG A 218 -18.43 20.40 -2.15
CA ARG A 218 -18.28 21.67 -1.40
C ARG A 218 -16.86 22.22 -1.41
N ARG A 219 -15.90 21.49 -2.00
CA ARG A 219 -14.49 21.88 -2.02
C ARG A 219 -14.13 22.59 -3.32
N PRO A 220 -13.80 23.89 -3.28
CA PRO A 220 -13.44 24.64 -4.48
C PRO A 220 -12.03 24.32 -4.99
N ASP A 221 -11.24 23.56 -4.23
CA ASP A 221 -9.88 23.14 -4.60
C ASP A 221 -9.83 21.76 -5.27
N LEU A 222 -10.99 21.16 -5.55
CA LEU A 222 -11.11 19.93 -6.36
C LEU A 222 -11.61 20.31 -7.74
N HIS A 223 -10.84 19.96 -8.77
CA HIS A 223 -11.14 20.37 -10.14
C HIS A 223 -11.38 19.20 -11.08
N ASP A 224 -10.68 18.08 -10.88
CA ASP A 224 -10.68 16.94 -11.78
C ASP A 224 -10.61 15.60 -11.03
N GLU A 225 -10.58 14.50 -11.79
CA GLU A 225 -10.52 13.16 -11.22
C GLU A 225 -9.19 12.90 -10.50
N TYR A 226 -8.11 13.56 -10.93
CA TYR A 226 -6.79 13.45 -10.29
C TYR A 226 -6.82 14.02 -8.87
N ASP A 227 -7.51 15.13 -8.63
CA ASP A 227 -7.70 15.68 -7.29
C ASP A 227 -8.49 14.72 -6.40
N LEU A 228 -9.51 14.03 -6.94
CA LEU A 228 -10.23 13.00 -6.21
C LEU A 228 -9.33 11.81 -5.84
N ILE A 229 -8.52 11.32 -6.79
CA ILE A 229 -7.54 10.24 -6.56
C ILE A 229 -6.60 10.63 -5.41
N ARG A 230 -6.03 11.84 -5.45
CA ARG A 230 -5.14 12.35 -4.40
C ARG A 230 -5.84 12.37 -3.05
N VAL A 231 -7.06 12.91 -2.97
CA VAL A 231 -7.83 12.96 -1.72
C VAL A 231 -8.05 11.56 -1.15
N VAL A 232 -8.46 10.60 -1.96
CA VAL A 232 -8.68 9.22 -1.51
C VAL A 232 -7.39 8.61 -0.97
N ASN A 233 -6.29 8.72 -1.72
CA ASN A 233 -5.00 8.18 -1.30
C ASN A 233 -4.48 8.84 -0.02
N MET A 234 -4.65 10.16 0.13
CA MET A 234 -4.30 10.89 1.36
C MET A 234 -5.11 10.39 2.56
N VAL A 235 -6.42 10.20 2.40
CA VAL A 235 -7.29 9.65 3.46
C VAL A 235 -6.84 8.23 3.83
N ARG A 236 -6.61 7.35 2.84
CA ARG A 236 -6.18 5.97 3.09
C ARG A 236 -4.84 5.94 3.83
N ARG A 237 -3.83 6.73 3.43
CA ARG A 237 -2.53 6.82 4.13
C ARG A 237 -2.69 7.27 5.58
N ALA A 238 -3.51 8.30 5.81
CA ALA A 238 -3.75 8.83 7.14
C ALA A 238 -4.42 7.77 8.03
N VAL A 239 -5.52 7.17 7.56
CA VAL A 239 -6.29 6.16 8.31
C VAL A 239 -5.48 4.88 8.56
N CYS A 240 -4.69 4.42 7.59
CA CYS A 240 -3.79 3.28 7.79
C CYS A 240 -2.73 3.56 8.86
N SER A 241 -2.34 4.83 9.04
CA SER A 241 -1.41 5.26 10.08
C SER A 241 -2.09 5.64 11.39
N ASP A 242 -3.41 5.43 11.52
CA ASP A 242 -4.25 5.92 12.62
C ASP A 242 -4.09 7.44 12.90
N ARG A 243 -3.90 8.20 11.82
CA ARG A 243 -3.85 9.67 11.79
C ARG A 243 -5.09 10.26 11.15
N CYS A 244 -5.43 11.46 11.57
CA CYS A 244 -6.46 12.32 11.05
C CYS A 244 -6.12 12.77 9.62
N PRO A 245 -7.00 12.53 8.63
CA PRO A 245 -6.78 12.96 7.25
C PRO A 245 -6.59 14.46 7.07
N TYR A 246 -7.11 15.29 7.99
CA TYR A 246 -7.03 16.75 7.92
C TYR A 246 -5.59 17.28 7.80
N GLY A 247 -4.61 16.56 8.36
CA GLY A 247 -3.18 16.86 8.32
C GLY A 247 -2.58 17.25 9.68
N ASP A 248 -1.25 17.42 9.69
CA ASP A 248 -0.41 17.55 10.90
C ASP A 248 -0.78 18.68 11.87
N GLU A 249 -1.60 19.64 11.45
CA GLU A 249 -2.11 20.72 12.31
C GLU A 249 -3.22 20.25 13.28
N CYS A 250 -3.72 19.03 13.11
CA CYS A 250 -4.70 18.45 14.01
C CYS A 250 -4.02 17.92 15.28
N ASP A 251 -4.40 18.44 16.45
CA ASP A 251 -3.81 18.07 17.75
C ASP A 251 -3.87 16.57 18.09
N VAL A 252 -4.75 15.81 17.44
CA VAL A 252 -4.91 14.35 17.63
C VAL A 252 -3.80 13.56 16.94
N ASP A 253 -3.18 14.09 15.89
CA ASP A 253 -2.14 13.39 15.12
C ASP A 253 -0.81 13.29 15.85
N GLY A 254 -0.61 14.13 16.87
CA GLY A 254 0.70 14.29 17.48
C GLY A 254 1.06 13.31 18.58
N LYS A 255 0.17 12.41 19.04
CA LYS A 255 0.43 11.73 20.32
C LYS A 255 0.16 10.24 20.40
N GLN A 256 -0.85 9.70 19.73
CA GLN A 256 -1.22 8.29 19.91
C GLN A 256 -1.86 7.78 18.62
N ASN A 257 -1.07 7.12 17.76
CA ASN A 257 -1.56 6.36 16.60
C ASN A 257 -2.50 5.25 17.11
N ASN A 258 -3.76 5.59 17.30
CA ASN A 258 -4.75 4.74 17.95
C ASN A 258 -6.07 4.88 17.20
N ARG A 259 -6.50 3.78 16.56
CA ARG A 259 -7.74 3.70 15.79
C ARG A 259 -8.98 4.21 16.55
N ALA A 260 -9.15 3.82 17.82
CA ALA A 260 -10.31 4.24 18.61
C ALA A 260 -10.29 5.75 18.92
N ALA A 261 -9.10 6.32 19.13
CA ALA A 261 -8.94 7.77 19.31
C ALA A 261 -9.23 8.53 18.01
N LEU A 262 -8.74 8.02 16.87
CA LEU A 262 -9.04 8.56 15.55
C LEU A 262 -10.55 8.51 15.25
N GLU A 263 -11.22 7.39 15.51
CA GLU A 263 -12.66 7.26 15.30
C GLU A 263 -13.46 8.24 16.16
N ALA A 264 -13.11 8.38 17.45
CA ALA A 264 -13.73 9.35 18.34
C ALA A 264 -13.51 10.79 17.87
N HIS A 265 -12.31 11.10 17.39
CA HIS A 265 -11.97 12.41 16.81
C HIS A 265 -12.78 12.71 15.56
N LEU A 266 -12.84 11.80 14.59
CA LEU A 266 -13.59 11.98 13.34
C LEU A 266 -15.11 11.98 13.53
N ALA A 267 -15.61 11.44 14.66
CA ALA A 267 -17.00 11.58 15.05
C ALA A 267 -17.33 13.00 15.55
N LEU A 268 -16.38 13.65 16.23
CA LEU A 268 -16.53 15.03 16.72
C LEU A 268 -16.26 16.08 15.63
N GLN A 269 -15.18 15.90 14.87
CA GLN A 269 -14.72 16.83 13.84
C GLN A 269 -15.01 16.28 12.44
N LYS A 270 -16.25 16.39 11.98
CA LYS A 270 -16.67 15.82 10.69
C LYS A 270 -15.90 16.37 9.48
N GLU A 271 -15.44 17.61 9.56
CA GLU A 271 -14.64 18.24 8.50
C GLU A 271 -13.24 17.63 8.35
N HIS A 272 -12.75 16.94 9.39
CA HIS A 272 -11.45 16.24 9.38
C HIS A 272 -11.48 14.90 8.64
N ARG A 273 -12.65 14.48 8.12
CA ARG A 273 -12.80 13.30 7.26
C ARG A 273 -12.03 13.45 5.94
N LEU A 274 -11.86 14.69 5.45
CA LEU A 274 -11.06 14.97 4.26
C LEU A 274 -9.80 15.79 4.61
N PRO A 275 -8.73 15.69 3.82
CA PRO A 275 -7.57 16.57 3.96
C PRO A 275 -7.95 18.03 3.79
N ARG A 276 -7.34 18.91 4.57
CA ARG A 276 -7.60 20.35 4.54
C ARG A 276 -7.36 20.97 3.15
N ARG A 277 -6.36 20.45 2.43
CA ARG A 277 -5.97 20.86 1.07
C ARG A 277 -5.60 19.62 0.29
N VAL A 278 -5.82 19.64 -1.02
CA VAL A 278 -5.25 18.61 -1.90
C VAL A 278 -3.77 18.85 -2.08
N SER A 279 -3.00 17.77 -2.03
CA SER A 279 -1.57 17.80 -2.32
C SER A 279 -1.34 18.06 -3.82
N SER A 280 -0.30 18.82 -4.15
CA SER A 280 0.13 18.98 -5.54
C SER A 280 1.16 17.92 -5.96
N SER A 281 1.46 16.94 -5.09
CA SER A 281 2.47 15.91 -5.34
C SER A 281 1.91 14.76 -6.16
N ASP A 282 2.61 14.37 -7.22
CA ASP A 282 2.27 13.16 -7.99
C ASP A 282 2.42 11.87 -7.16
N ALA A 283 3.18 11.93 -6.05
CA ALA A 283 3.26 10.80 -5.13
C ALA A 283 1.89 10.44 -4.52
N ASP A 284 0.94 11.38 -4.45
CA ASP A 284 -0.43 11.14 -3.97
C ASP A 284 -1.35 10.58 -5.05
N LEU A 285 -0.90 10.49 -6.31
CA LEU A 285 -1.63 9.79 -7.38
C LEU A 285 -1.44 8.28 -7.33
N ILE A 286 -0.39 7.79 -6.69
CA ILE A 286 -0.09 6.36 -6.58
C ILE A 286 -1.12 5.71 -5.63
N PRO A 287 -1.97 4.80 -6.11
CA PRO A 287 -2.97 4.13 -5.29
C PRO A 287 -2.36 3.46 -4.08
N VAL A 288 -2.98 3.67 -2.91
CA VAL A 288 -2.57 2.98 -1.67
C VAL A 288 -2.95 1.50 -1.70
N LEU A 289 -4.10 1.19 -2.31
CA LEU A 289 -4.57 -0.18 -2.49
C LEU A 289 -4.38 -0.60 -3.95
N PRO A 290 -3.75 -1.75 -4.23
CA PRO A 290 -3.70 -2.29 -5.59
C PRO A 290 -5.11 -2.64 -6.07
N GLY A 291 -5.50 -2.16 -7.24
CA GLY A 291 -6.84 -2.40 -7.80
C GLY A 291 -7.96 -1.71 -7.01
N ASP A 292 -7.71 -0.52 -6.43
CA ASP A 292 -8.67 0.22 -5.61
C ASP A 292 -9.98 0.52 -6.36
N ALA A 293 -10.99 -0.34 -6.16
CA ALA A 293 -12.29 -0.22 -6.79
C ALA A 293 -13.03 1.06 -6.42
N PHE A 294 -12.73 1.66 -5.25
CA PHE A 294 -13.31 2.95 -4.88
C PHE A 294 -12.77 4.07 -5.78
N ILE A 295 -11.46 4.09 -6.06
CA ILE A 295 -10.87 5.03 -7.00
C ILE A 295 -11.44 4.78 -8.41
N SER A 296 -11.47 3.52 -8.85
CA SER A 296 -12.02 3.16 -10.15
C SER A 296 -13.46 3.67 -10.30
N MET A 297 -14.33 3.43 -9.31
CA MET A 297 -15.71 3.93 -9.27
C MET A 297 -15.78 5.46 -9.40
N LEU A 298 -14.91 6.21 -8.71
CA LEU A 298 -14.90 7.68 -8.80
C LEU A 298 -14.48 8.17 -10.18
N VAL A 299 -13.48 7.54 -10.79
CA VAL A 299 -12.92 7.95 -12.09
C VAL A 299 -13.82 7.51 -13.25
N THR A 300 -14.43 6.32 -13.18
CA THR A 300 -15.36 5.83 -14.22
C THR A 300 -16.69 6.57 -14.21
N SER A 301 -17.07 7.16 -13.07
CA SER A 301 -18.19 8.12 -13.01
C SER A 301 -17.89 9.43 -13.77
N GLY A 302 -16.66 9.64 -14.23
CA GLY A 302 -16.20 10.81 -14.96
C GLY A 302 -16.44 12.12 -14.19
N GLU A 303 -16.60 13.20 -14.95
CA GLU A 303 -17.03 14.50 -14.44
C GLU A 303 -18.34 14.41 -13.64
N GLY A 304 -19.15 13.36 -13.81
CA GLY A 304 -20.41 13.14 -13.10
C GLY A 304 -20.27 12.98 -11.58
N PHE A 305 -19.08 12.78 -11.03
CA PHE A 305 -18.88 12.83 -9.57
C PHE A 305 -18.66 14.25 -9.02
N LEU A 306 -18.01 15.13 -9.80
CA LEU A 306 -17.72 16.54 -9.43
C LEU A 306 -18.73 17.54 -10.00
N GLN A 307 -19.48 17.15 -11.02
CA GLN A 307 -20.58 17.92 -11.58
C GLN A 307 -21.89 17.35 -11.05
N ALA A 308 -22.77 18.23 -10.57
CA ALA A 308 -24.18 17.86 -10.51
C ALA A 308 -24.64 17.74 -11.95
N GLU A 309 -25.20 16.60 -12.36
CA GLU A 309 -25.84 16.47 -13.67
C GLU A 309 -26.82 17.64 -13.83
N GLU A 310 -26.50 18.59 -14.72
CA GLU A 310 -27.49 19.57 -15.13
C GLU A 310 -28.57 18.78 -15.87
N GLU A 311 -29.82 18.89 -15.44
CA GLU A 311 -30.96 18.30 -16.17
C GLU A 311 -30.95 18.89 -17.58
N ASP A 312 -30.49 18.10 -18.56
CA ASP A 312 -30.54 18.48 -19.95
C ASP A 312 -32.02 18.67 -20.34
N PRO A 313 -32.47 19.90 -20.66
CA PRO A 313 -33.86 20.15 -20.99
C PRO A 313 -34.31 19.40 -22.26
N ASP A 314 -33.37 18.99 -23.12
CA ASP A 314 -33.65 18.19 -24.31
C ASP A 314 -33.70 16.68 -24.02
N PHE A 315 -33.13 16.23 -22.89
CA PHE A 315 -33.13 14.84 -22.43
C PHE A 315 -33.44 14.72 -20.93
N PRO A 316 -34.69 15.01 -20.49
CA PRO A 316 -35.06 14.86 -19.11
C PRO A 316 -34.92 13.40 -18.65
N MET A 317 -34.22 13.16 -17.54
CA MET A 317 -34.17 11.85 -16.92
C MET A 317 -35.58 11.34 -16.61
N VAL A 318 -35.91 10.16 -17.12
CA VAL A 318 -37.17 9.48 -16.81
C VAL A 318 -36.96 8.67 -15.51
N PRO A 319 -37.81 8.85 -14.48
CA PRO A 319 -37.67 8.10 -13.23
C PRO A 319 -37.66 6.59 -13.47
N THR A 320 -36.78 5.89 -12.75
CA THR A 320 -36.66 4.43 -12.84
C THR A 320 -37.93 3.74 -12.32
N VAL A 321 -38.13 2.48 -12.71
CA VAL A 321 -39.27 1.67 -12.23
C VAL A 321 -39.28 1.57 -10.69
N GLN A 322 -38.10 1.53 -10.06
CA GLN A 322 -37.96 1.55 -8.60
C GLN A 322 -38.41 2.88 -7.99
N GLU A 323 -38.04 4.01 -8.59
CA GLU A 323 -38.46 5.34 -8.14
C GLU A 323 -39.98 5.53 -8.28
N LEU A 324 -40.57 5.08 -9.39
CA LEU A 324 -42.01 5.11 -9.60
C LEU A 324 -42.76 4.24 -8.57
N ALA A 325 -42.23 3.05 -8.26
CA ALA A 325 -42.79 2.18 -7.23
C ALA A 325 -42.68 2.80 -5.82
N ALA A 326 -41.54 3.41 -5.49
CA ALA A 326 -41.33 4.12 -4.23
C ALA A 326 -42.28 5.32 -4.10
N ALA A 327 -42.45 6.11 -5.15
CA ALA A 327 -43.39 7.24 -5.17
C ALA A 327 -44.85 6.78 -5.02
N ALA A 328 -45.24 5.70 -5.69
CA ALA A 328 -46.58 5.11 -5.56
C ALA A 328 -46.86 4.62 -4.13
N SER A 329 -45.85 4.07 -3.44
CA SER A 329 -45.97 3.65 -2.04
C SER A 329 -46.09 4.79 -1.03
N ARG A 330 -45.66 6.01 -1.41
CA ARG A 330 -45.74 7.23 -0.57
C ARG A 330 -47.02 8.03 -0.79
N ALA A 331 -47.82 7.69 -1.80
CA ALA A 331 -49.08 8.38 -2.05
C ALA A 331 -50.09 8.06 -0.91
N PRO A 332 -50.62 9.08 -0.21
CA PRO A 332 -51.57 8.86 0.87
C PRO A 332 -52.85 8.25 0.32
N HIS A 333 -53.29 7.13 0.89
CA HIS A 333 -54.58 6.52 0.63
C HIS A 333 -55.69 7.54 0.92
N THR A 334 -56.19 8.22 -0.12
CA THR A 334 -57.46 8.94 -0.04
C THR A 334 -58.57 7.92 0.14
N THR A 335 -58.95 7.69 1.39
CA THR A 335 -60.15 6.94 1.77
C THR A 335 -61.37 7.65 1.18
N LYS A 336 -61.91 7.09 0.10
CA LYS A 336 -63.26 7.42 -0.36
C LYS A 336 -64.25 6.98 0.71
N SER A 337 -64.62 7.90 1.59
CA SER A 337 -65.80 7.76 2.44
C SER A 337 -67.04 7.77 1.54
N LEU A 338 -67.62 6.60 1.33
CA LEU A 338 -68.98 6.45 0.85
C LEU A 338 -69.93 6.81 2.01
N SER A 339 -70.51 8.01 1.97
CA SER A 339 -71.70 8.33 2.74
C SER A 339 -72.92 8.26 1.83
N SER A 340 -73.69 7.18 2.01
CA SER A 340 -75.06 7.01 1.54
C SER A 340 -75.97 8.04 2.21
N THR A 341 -76.69 8.83 1.42
CA THR A 341 -78.07 9.27 1.68
C THR A 341 -78.69 9.81 0.39
#